data_AF-R7PSQ3-F1
#
_entry.id   AF-R7PSQ3-F1
#
_cell.length_a   1.000
_cell.length_b   1.000
_cell.length_c   1.000
_cell.angle_alpha   90.00
_cell.angle_beta   90.00
_cell.angle_gamma   90.00
#
_symmetry.space_group_name_H-M   'P 1'
#
loop_
_entity.id
_entity.type
_entity.pdbx_description
1 polymer ?
#
loop_
_entity_poly.entity_id
_entity_poly.type
_entity_poly.pdbx_seq_one_letter_code
_entity_poly.pdbx_strand_id
1 'polypeptide(L)'
;MKTTKKETRAANNFTFAPMEEVAKLFIGIFITMIPALILLKVHGSELGLSKPWEMFWGTGILSSFLDNTPTYMVFLQTAGALGETTGIHTTVGIVSQIMLEAISAGAVFMGANTYIGNAPNFMVKSIAEQEGIKMPSFFGYMMWSVAILIPVFIIDTFLFFL
;
A
#
# COMPACT_ATOMS: atom_id res chain seq x y z
N MET A 1 16.91 -18.88 5.60
CA MET A 1 17.07 -19.83 6.73
C MET A 1 18.48 -20.41 6.93
N LYS A 2 19.44 -20.23 6.00
CA LYS A 2 20.83 -20.69 6.16
C LYS A 2 21.64 -19.88 7.17
N THR A 3 21.20 -18.65 7.48
CA THR A 3 21.93 -17.67 8.29
C THR A 3 21.56 -17.67 9.77
N THR A 4 20.37 -18.17 10.15
CA THR A 4 19.92 -18.22 11.55
C THR A 4 20.08 -19.64 12.12
N LYS A 5 20.66 -19.74 13.33
CA LYS A 5 20.86 -21.02 14.03
C LYS A 5 19.52 -21.71 14.34
N LYS A 6 19.52 -23.04 14.38
CA LYS A 6 18.31 -23.84 14.72
C LYS A 6 17.80 -23.51 16.13
N GLU A 7 18.70 -23.40 17.10
CA GLU A 7 18.39 -23.06 18.50
C GLU A 7 17.64 -21.73 18.61
N THR A 8 18.12 -20.68 17.94
CA THR A 8 17.46 -19.37 17.93
C THR A 8 16.04 -19.46 17.37
N ARG A 9 15.81 -20.27 16.33
CA ARG A 9 14.47 -20.43 15.76
C ARG A 9 13.53 -21.20 16.68
N ALA A 10 14.04 -22.24 17.34
CA ALA A 10 13.27 -22.97 18.35
C ALA A 10 12.91 -22.07 19.54
N ALA A 11 13.85 -21.24 20.00
CA ALA A 11 13.63 -20.30 21.09
C ALA A 11 12.63 -19.17 20.74
N ASN A 12 12.43 -18.87 19.45
CA ASN A 12 11.46 -17.87 18.97
C ASN A 12 10.18 -18.52 18.41
N ASN A 13 9.94 -19.81 18.67
CA ASN A 13 8.80 -20.58 18.15
C ASN A 13 8.55 -20.37 16.64
N PHE A 14 9.62 -20.21 15.86
CA PHE A 14 9.49 -19.79 14.47
C PHE A 14 8.76 -20.86 13.65
N THR A 15 7.64 -20.49 13.03
CA THR A 15 6.88 -21.33 12.11
C THR A 15 6.71 -20.67 10.74
N PHE A 16 6.40 -21.47 9.71
CA PHE A 16 6.08 -20.95 8.38
C PHE A 16 4.61 -20.54 8.21
N ALA A 17 3.75 -20.88 9.17
CA ALA A 17 2.31 -20.67 9.07
C ALA A 17 1.93 -19.19 8.77
N PRO A 18 2.51 -18.17 9.43
CA PRO A 18 2.21 -16.77 9.10
C PRO A 18 2.56 -16.40 7.65
N MET A 19 3.68 -16.90 7.14
CA MET A 19 4.11 -16.62 5.76
C MET A 19 3.20 -17.32 4.75
N GLU A 20 2.74 -18.54 5.04
CA GLU A 20 1.79 -19.24 4.18
C GLU A 20 0.42 -18.55 4.12
N GLU A 21 -0.07 -18.04 5.25
CA GLU A 21 -1.32 -17.26 5.31
C GLU A 21 -1.22 -15.99 4.47
N VAL A 22 -0.15 -15.20 4.67
CA VAL A 22 0.13 -14.00 3.88
C VAL A 22 0.24 -14.34 2.40
N ALA A 23 0.96 -15.40 2.03
CA ALA A 23 1.12 -15.79 0.63
C ALA A 23 -0.22 -16.13 -0.03
N LYS A 24 -1.09 -16.91 0.64
CA LYS A 24 -2.43 -17.25 0.13
C LYS A 24 -3.30 -16.00 -0.05
N LEU A 25 -3.29 -15.09 0.93
CA LEU A 25 -4.04 -13.83 0.87
C LEU A 25 -3.58 -12.97 -0.31
N PHE A 26 -2.27 -12.78 -0.45
CA PHE A 26 -1.70 -11.94 -1.50
C PHE A 26 -1.89 -12.53 -2.89
N ILE A 27 -1.79 -13.85 -3.06
CA ILE A 27 -2.14 -14.51 -4.34
C ILE A 27 -3.59 -14.17 -4.73
N GLY A 28 -4.53 -14.23 -3.79
CA GLY A 28 -5.93 -13.85 -4.03
C GLY A 28 -6.09 -12.39 -4.42
N ILE A 29 -5.45 -11.47 -3.68
CA ILE A 29 -5.47 -10.02 -3.97
C ILE A 29 -4.87 -9.72 -5.35
N PHE A 30 -3.70 -10.27 -5.68
CA PHE A 30 -3.05 -10.02 -6.96
C PHE A 30 -3.85 -10.56 -8.14
N ILE A 31 -4.41 -11.77 -8.05
CA ILE A 31 -5.24 -12.34 -9.12
C ILE A 31 -6.47 -11.46 -9.37
N THR A 32 -7.16 -11.05 -8.30
CA THR A 32 -8.35 -10.22 -8.40
C THR A 32 -8.04 -8.79 -8.84
N MET A 33 -6.81 -8.31 -8.66
CA MET A 33 -6.37 -7.01 -9.14
C MET A 33 -6.12 -6.92 -10.62
N ILE A 34 -5.73 -8.01 -11.30
CA ILE A 34 -5.46 -8.00 -12.74
C ILE A 34 -6.59 -7.32 -13.55
N PRO A 35 -7.87 -7.72 -13.42
CA PRO A 35 -8.96 -7.06 -14.16
C PRO A 35 -9.18 -5.60 -13.74
N ALA A 36 -9.02 -5.28 -12.45
CA ALA A 36 -9.14 -3.90 -11.96
C ALA A 36 -8.04 -2.99 -12.55
N LEU A 37 -6.78 -3.46 -12.59
CA LEU A 37 -5.66 -2.76 -13.23
C LEU A 37 -5.92 -2.53 -14.72
N ILE A 38 -6.46 -3.52 -15.42
CA ILE A 38 -6.81 -3.39 -16.85
C ILE A 38 -7.89 -2.33 -17.05
N LEU A 39 -8.94 -2.33 -16.23
CA LEU A 39 -10.02 -1.36 -16.31
C LEU A 39 -9.50 0.06 -16.08
N LEU A 40 -8.64 0.24 -15.07
CA LEU A 40 -8.04 1.53 -14.69
C LEU A 40 -7.01 2.01 -15.71
N LYS A 41 -6.32 1.11 -16.41
CA LYS A 41 -5.47 1.49 -17.55
C LYS A 41 -6.27 2.17 -18.66
N VAL A 42 -7.53 1.78 -18.84
CA VAL A 42 -8.39 2.32 -19.91
C VAL A 42 -9.16 3.55 -19.45
N HIS A 43 -9.69 3.54 -18.22
CA HIS A 43 -10.57 4.60 -17.69
C HIS A 43 -9.92 5.46 -16.61
N GLY A 44 -8.62 5.31 -16.37
CA GLY A 44 -7.92 6.00 -15.27
C GLY A 44 -8.01 7.52 -15.39
N SER A 45 -7.91 8.06 -16.60
CA SER A 45 -8.07 9.49 -16.87
C SER A 45 -9.47 10.02 -16.52
N GLU A 46 -10.48 9.15 -16.47
CA GLU A 46 -11.85 9.49 -16.08
C GLU A 46 -12.04 9.59 -14.56
N LEU A 47 -11.06 9.16 -13.76
CA LEU A 47 -11.07 9.32 -12.30
C LEU A 47 -11.02 10.78 -11.85
N GLY A 48 -10.68 11.71 -12.75
CA GLY A 48 -10.64 13.14 -12.46
C GLY A 48 -9.49 13.56 -11.54
N LEU A 49 -8.49 12.70 -11.35
CA LEU A 49 -7.32 12.96 -10.52
C LEU A 49 -6.28 13.68 -11.35
N SER A 50 -6.07 14.96 -11.07
CA SER A 50 -5.19 15.83 -11.85
C SER A 50 -4.15 16.55 -10.98
N LYS A 51 -4.35 16.60 -9.67
CA LYS A 51 -3.46 17.31 -8.74
C LYS A 51 -2.67 16.36 -7.86
N PRO A 52 -1.47 16.77 -7.38
CA PRO A 52 -0.65 15.93 -6.50
C PRO A 52 -1.37 15.49 -5.23
N TRP A 53 -2.07 16.38 -4.52
CA TRP A 53 -2.81 15.99 -3.32
C TRP A 53 -3.96 14.99 -3.61
N GLU A 54 -4.61 15.11 -4.77
CA GLU A 54 -5.65 14.16 -5.21
C GLU A 54 -5.02 12.78 -5.44
N MET A 55 -3.85 12.74 -6.07
CA MET A 55 -3.08 11.51 -6.25
C MET A 55 -2.60 10.92 -4.92
N PHE A 56 -2.09 11.74 -3.99
CA PHE A 56 -1.63 11.29 -2.68
C PHE A 56 -2.74 10.59 -1.89
N TRP A 57 -3.90 11.24 -1.76
CA TRP A 57 -5.05 10.69 -1.04
C TRP A 57 -5.71 9.54 -1.79
N GLY A 58 -5.92 9.66 -3.10
CA GLY A 58 -6.50 8.59 -3.91
C GLY A 58 -5.66 7.31 -3.85
N THR A 59 -4.35 7.45 -4.07
CA THR A 59 -3.40 6.34 -3.97
C THR A 59 -3.41 5.76 -2.57
N GLY A 60 -3.33 6.60 -1.55
CA GLY A 60 -3.22 6.12 -0.18
C GLY A 60 -4.48 5.45 0.36
N ILE A 61 -5.68 5.94 0.00
CA ILE A 61 -6.94 5.29 0.37
C ILE A 61 -7.01 3.89 -0.24
N LEU A 62 -6.70 3.73 -1.53
CA LEU A 62 -6.71 2.41 -2.16
C LEU A 62 -5.63 1.50 -1.53
N SER A 63 -4.44 2.05 -1.27
CA SER A 63 -3.33 1.31 -0.68
C SER A 63 -3.61 0.84 0.74
N SER A 64 -4.52 1.52 1.45
CA SER A 64 -4.94 1.11 2.79
C SER A 64 -5.60 -0.27 2.79
N PHE A 65 -6.13 -0.76 1.66
CA PHE A 65 -6.93 -1.99 1.59
C PHE A 65 -6.42 -3.05 0.62
N LEU A 66 -5.48 -2.69 -0.25
CA LEU A 66 -5.09 -3.54 -1.36
C LEU A 66 -3.69 -4.10 -1.19
N ASP A 67 -2.70 -3.25 -1.43
CA ASP A 67 -1.27 -3.39 -1.17
C ASP A 67 -0.61 -2.16 -1.82
N ASN A 68 0.60 -1.81 -1.42
CA ASN A 68 1.31 -0.65 -1.97
C ASN A 68 1.67 -0.83 -3.46
N THR A 69 2.08 -2.02 -3.87
CA THR A 69 2.62 -2.29 -5.21
C THR A 69 1.55 -2.20 -6.31
N PRO A 70 0.43 -2.94 -6.24
CA PRO A 70 -0.61 -2.82 -7.25
C PRO A 70 -1.24 -1.43 -7.24
N THR A 71 -1.38 -0.80 -6.07
CA THR A 71 -1.90 0.57 -5.95
C THR A 71 -0.99 1.58 -6.64
N TYR A 72 0.32 1.54 -6.41
CA TYR A 72 1.27 2.41 -7.11
C TYR A 72 1.13 2.29 -8.63
N MET A 73 1.01 1.06 -9.15
CA MET A 73 0.87 0.82 -10.58
C MET A 73 -0.42 1.38 -11.17
N VAL A 74 -1.54 1.34 -10.44
CA VAL A 74 -2.81 1.98 -10.85
C VAL A 74 -2.61 3.47 -11.07
N PHE A 75 -2.06 4.14 -10.07
CA PHE A 75 -2.02 5.60 -10.07
C PHE A 75 -0.89 6.12 -10.97
N LEU A 76 0.18 5.36 -11.15
CA LEU A 76 1.19 5.62 -12.17
C LEU A 76 0.56 5.59 -13.58
N GLN A 77 -0.23 4.56 -13.91
CA GLN A 77 -0.93 4.51 -15.20
C GLN A 77 -1.89 5.68 -15.38
N THR A 78 -2.61 6.03 -14.31
CA THR A 78 -3.52 7.19 -14.30
C THR A 78 -2.77 8.49 -14.58
N ALA A 79 -1.64 8.71 -13.92
CA ALA A 79 -0.83 9.91 -14.12
C ALA A 79 -0.17 9.95 -15.51
N GLY A 80 0.25 8.81 -16.07
CA GLY A 80 0.74 8.72 -17.44
C GLY A 80 -0.34 9.07 -18.48
N ALA A 81 -1.60 8.74 -18.21
CA ALA A 81 -2.73 9.05 -19.09
C ALA A 81 -3.08 10.56 -19.12
N LEU A 82 -2.56 11.37 -18.20
CA LEU A 82 -2.75 12.83 -18.21
C LEU A 82 -2.00 13.52 -19.37
N GLY A 83 -1.00 12.86 -19.96
CA GLY A 83 -0.33 13.35 -21.16
C GLY A 83 0.56 14.58 -20.93
N GLU A 84 1.22 14.65 -19.77
CA GLU A 84 2.17 15.72 -19.48
C GLU A 84 3.26 15.82 -20.55
N THR A 85 3.68 17.04 -20.87
CA THR A 85 4.72 17.29 -21.89
C THR A 85 6.11 17.50 -21.27
N THR A 86 6.17 17.72 -19.96
CA THR A 86 7.39 17.98 -19.20
C THR A 86 7.39 17.15 -17.92
N GLY A 87 8.51 16.50 -17.62
CA GLY A 87 8.63 15.69 -16.41
C GLY A 87 9.60 14.52 -16.58
N ILE A 88 9.36 13.47 -15.80
CA ILE A 88 10.15 12.24 -15.79
C ILE A 88 9.57 11.28 -16.83
N HIS A 89 10.44 10.75 -17.71
CA HIS A 89 10.06 9.71 -18.66
C HIS A 89 9.88 8.37 -17.92
N THR A 90 8.70 7.79 -18.05
CA THR A 90 8.34 6.50 -17.46
C THR A 90 7.88 5.52 -18.56
N THR A 91 7.59 4.28 -18.18
CA THR A 91 7.03 3.27 -19.09
C THR A 91 5.59 3.56 -19.52
N VAL A 92 4.90 4.50 -18.87
CA VAL A 92 3.50 4.85 -19.12
C VAL A 92 3.33 6.25 -19.72
N GLY A 93 4.43 6.93 -20.04
CA GLY A 93 4.43 8.31 -20.53
C GLY A 93 5.32 9.22 -19.69
N ILE A 94 5.23 10.52 -19.94
CA ILE A 94 5.89 11.54 -19.13
C ILE A 94 4.98 11.85 -17.95
N VAL A 95 5.53 11.85 -16.74
CA VAL A 95 4.80 12.17 -15.50
C VAL A 95 5.59 13.22 -14.74
N SER A 96 4.92 14.23 -14.18
CA SER A 96 5.60 15.23 -13.37
C SER A 96 6.20 14.61 -12.11
N GLN A 97 7.35 15.14 -11.67
CA GLN A 97 8.05 14.62 -10.49
C GLN A 97 7.15 14.64 -9.24
N ILE A 98 6.43 15.74 -9.01
CA ILE A 98 5.55 15.90 -7.85
C ILE A 98 4.38 14.91 -7.84
N MET A 99 3.87 14.51 -9.02
CA MET A 99 2.86 13.46 -9.11
C MET A 99 3.44 12.09 -8.75
N LEU A 100 4.65 11.78 -9.21
CA LEU A 100 5.32 10.53 -8.84
C LEU A 100 5.62 10.48 -7.34
N GLU A 101 6.03 11.60 -6.73
CA GLU A 101 6.24 11.71 -5.29
C GLU A 101 4.93 11.50 -4.52
N ALA A 102 3.84 12.15 -4.94
CA ALA A 102 2.52 11.99 -4.32
C ALA A 102 2.01 10.54 -4.38
N ILE A 103 2.15 9.88 -5.53
CA ILE A 103 1.75 8.48 -5.71
C ILE A 103 2.62 7.57 -4.85
N SER A 104 3.94 7.77 -4.86
CA SER A 104 4.88 6.96 -4.06
C SER A 104 4.60 7.09 -2.56
N ALA A 105 4.44 8.33 -2.08
CA ALA A 105 4.14 8.62 -0.68
C ALA A 105 2.78 8.05 -0.27
N GLY A 106 1.74 8.26 -1.08
CA GLY A 106 0.40 7.73 -0.81
C GLY A 106 0.41 6.21 -0.70
N ALA A 107 1.03 5.52 -1.67
CA ALA A 107 1.12 4.06 -1.69
C ALA A 107 1.87 3.50 -0.46
N VAL A 108 2.97 4.12 -0.06
CA VAL A 108 3.79 3.59 1.05
C VAL A 108 3.22 3.98 2.41
N PHE A 109 2.87 5.25 2.62
CA PHE A 109 2.51 5.76 3.95
C PHE A 109 1.16 5.24 4.41
N MET A 110 0.16 5.23 3.53
CA MET A 110 -1.21 4.87 3.93
C MET A 110 -1.47 3.36 3.93
N GLY A 111 -0.54 2.54 3.41
CA GLY A 111 -0.60 1.08 3.56
C GLY A 111 -0.60 0.61 5.02
N ALA A 112 -0.14 1.45 5.95
CA ALA A 112 -0.19 1.20 7.39
C ALA A 112 -1.58 1.42 8.03
N ASN A 113 -2.57 1.92 7.29
CA ASN A 113 -3.89 2.19 7.87
C ASN A 113 -4.66 0.92 8.24
N THR A 114 -4.38 -0.23 7.62
CA THR A 114 -5.06 -1.49 7.94
C THR A 114 -4.09 -2.67 7.98
N TYR A 115 -4.54 -3.81 8.53
CA TYR A 115 -3.74 -5.04 8.53
C TYR A 115 -3.49 -5.59 7.13
N ILE A 116 -4.38 -5.33 6.16
CA ILE A 116 -4.26 -5.86 4.80
C ILE A 116 -3.60 -4.88 3.83
N GLY A 117 -3.45 -3.61 4.21
CA GLY A 117 -2.81 -2.61 3.36
C GLY A 117 -1.33 -2.86 3.08
N ASN A 118 -0.68 -3.70 3.90
CA ASN A 118 0.70 -4.15 3.66
C ASN A 118 0.97 -5.52 4.32
N ALA A 119 1.70 -6.40 3.63
CA ALA A 119 2.00 -7.76 4.08
C ALA A 119 2.64 -7.84 5.48
N PRO A 120 3.60 -6.98 5.88
CA PRO A 120 4.19 -6.99 7.20
C PRO A 120 3.19 -6.71 8.32
N ASN A 121 2.15 -5.90 8.11
CA ASN A 121 1.16 -5.61 9.16
C ASN A 121 0.39 -6.87 9.54
N PHE A 122 -0.07 -7.61 8.53
CA PHE A 122 -0.73 -8.89 8.72
C PHE A 122 0.22 -9.92 9.34
N MET A 123 1.47 -9.97 8.89
CA MET A 123 2.48 -10.89 9.43
C MET A 123 2.74 -10.64 10.91
N VAL A 124 2.92 -9.39 11.32
CA VAL A 124 3.11 -9.01 12.74
C VAL A 124 1.88 -9.42 13.56
N LYS A 125 0.66 -9.19 13.04
CA LYS A 125 -0.57 -9.64 13.69
C LYS A 125 -0.60 -11.15 13.89
N SER A 126 -0.37 -11.95 12.83
CA SER A 126 -0.40 -13.41 12.91
C SER A 126 0.68 -13.95 13.86
N ILE A 127 1.88 -13.37 13.88
CA ILE A 127 2.95 -13.77 14.81
C ILE A 127 2.54 -13.46 16.26
N ALA A 128 2.02 -12.26 16.53
CA ALA A 128 1.59 -11.87 17.87
C ALA A 128 0.45 -12.76 18.39
N GLU A 129 -0.53 -13.08 17.53
CA GLU A 129 -1.64 -13.97 17.88
C GLU A 129 -1.17 -15.41 18.16
N GLN A 130 -0.17 -15.91 17.42
CA GLN A 130 0.44 -17.23 17.68
C GLN A 130 1.16 -17.30 19.03
N GLU A 131 1.75 -16.20 19.49
CA GLU A 131 2.36 -16.08 20.82
C GLU A 131 1.34 -15.78 21.94
N GLY A 132 0.04 -15.81 21.64
CA GLY A 132 -1.03 -15.60 22.62
C GLY A 132 -1.29 -14.13 22.96
N ILE A 133 -0.71 -13.18 22.23
CA ILE A 133 -0.98 -11.75 22.39
C ILE A 133 -2.30 -11.42 21.70
N LYS A 134 -3.22 -10.81 22.46
CA LYS A 134 -4.50 -10.34 21.91
C LYS A 134 -4.27 -9.10 21.05
N MET A 135 -4.33 -9.28 19.74
CA MET A 135 -4.26 -8.17 18.78
C MET A 135 -5.63 -7.47 18.64
N PRO A 136 -5.66 -6.17 18.33
CA PRO A 136 -6.89 -5.47 17.97
C PRO A 136 -7.59 -6.14 16.79
N SER A 137 -8.93 -6.10 16.77
CA SER A 137 -9.71 -6.48 15.59
C SER A 137 -9.35 -5.63 14.38
N PHE A 138 -9.76 -6.04 13.18
CA PHE A 138 -9.49 -5.29 11.94
C PHE A 138 -9.90 -3.81 12.04
N PHE A 139 -11.14 -3.55 12.44
CA PHE A 139 -11.66 -2.20 12.62
C PHE A 139 -11.08 -1.49 13.85
N GLY A 140 -10.72 -2.24 14.89
CA GLY A 140 -10.05 -1.68 16.07
C GLY A 140 -8.66 -1.13 15.75
N TYR A 141 -7.87 -1.88 14.99
CA TYR A 141 -6.58 -1.43 14.47
C TYR A 141 -6.73 -0.22 13.55
N MET A 142 -7.68 -0.28 12.60
CA MET A 142 -7.94 0.80 11.66
C MET A 142 -8.30 2.10 12.37
N MET A 143 -9.13 2.05 13.41
CA MET A 143 -9.46 3.26 14.18
C MET A 143 -8.23 3.86 14.85
N TRP A 144 -7.37 3.02 15.43
CA TRP A 144 -6.11 3.43 16.05
C TRP A 144 -5.14 4.05 15.05
N SER A 145 -4.90 3.39 13.92
CA SER A 145 -3.99 3.86 12.88
C SER A 145 -4.48 5.16 12.27
N VAL A 146 -5.76 5.24 11.88
CA VAL A 146 -6.37 6.43 11.27
C VAL A 146 -6.30 7.63 12.22
N ALA A 147 -6.59 7.44 13.52
CA ALA A 147 -6.52 8.52 14.50
C ALA A 147 -5.12 9.13 14.65
N ILE A 148 -4.07 8.34 14.41
CA ILE A 148 -2.67 8.78 14.55
C ILE A 148 -2.11 9.28 13.21
N LEU A 149 -2.37 8.55 12.13
CA LEU A 149 -1.70 8.74 10.84
C LEU A 149 -2.40 9.80 9.97
N ILE A 150 -3.73 9.90 10.00
CA ILE A 150 -4.45 10.91 9.20
C ILE A 150 -3.99 12.34 9.52
N PRO A 151 -3.81 12.76 10.78
CA PRO A 151 -3.25 14.08 11.08
C PRO A 151 -1.89 14.33 10.42
N VAL A 152 -1.01 13.31 10.38
CA VAL A 152 0.29 13.40 9.73
C VAL A 152 0.13 13.55 8.22
N PHE A 153 -0.75 12.75 7.60
CA PHE A 153 -0.99 12.83 6.15
C PHE A 153 -1.62 14.17 5.72
N ILE A 154 -2.46 14.75 6.58
CA ILE A 154 -2.98 16.11 6.35
C ILE A 154 -1.82 17.11 6.33
N ILE A 155 -0.90 17.03 7.30
CA ILE A 155 0.29 17.89 7.34
C ILE A 155 1.16 17.68 6.08
N ASP A 156 1.42 16.43 5.70
CA ASP A 156 2.17 16.11 4.48
C ASP A 156 1.52 16.72 3.24
N THR A 157 0.19 16.69 3.18
CA THR A 157 -0.57 17.31 2.08
C THR A 157 -0.28 18.80 1.98
N PHE A 158 -0.31 19.54 3.09
CA PHE A 158 -0.04 20.99 3.11
C PHE A 158 1.42 21.34 2.83
N LEU A 159 2.37 20.48 3.22
CA LEU A 159 3.79 20.76 3.08
C LEU A 159 4.36 20.39 1.70
N PHE A 160 3.82 19.34 1.07
CA PHE A 160 4.44 18.75 -0.12
C PHE A 160 3.53 18.68 -1.36
N PHE A 161 2.20 18.71 -1.21
CA PHE A 161 1.28 18.37 -2.31
C PHE A 161 0.19 19.41 -2.62
N LEU A 162 0.18 20.52 -1.87
CA LEU A 162 -0.63 21.73 -2.07
C LEU A 162 0.26 22.87 -2.59
#